data_AF-H8KAJ5-F1
#
_entry.id   AF-H8KAJ5-F1
#
_cell.length_a   1.000
_cell.length_b   1.000
_cell.length_c   1.000
_cell.angle_alpha   90.00
_cell.angle_beta   90.00
_cell.angle_gamma   90.00
#
_symmetry.space_group_name_H-M   'P 1'
#
loop_
_entity.id
_entity.type
_entity.pdbx_description
1 polymer ?
#
loop_
_entity_poly.entity_id
_entity_poly.type
_entity_poly.pdbx_seq_one_letter_code
_entity_poly.pdbx_strand_id
1 'polypeptide(L)'
;MLENNLLEFSNDEIDTPYYIGHRKRVKERFVAAGAEHFSDYELLEVMLFSAIPRKDVKPLAKKLLDHFDITDLINLDKERLLSIKGTNENLYINFALIRELIN
;
A
#
# COMPACT_ATOMS: atom_id res chain seq x y z
N MET A 1 35.13 -20.95 -12.22
CA MET A 1 33.83 -20.34 -12.56
C MET A 1 33.34 -19.63 -11.31
N LEU A 2 33.55 -18.31 -11.25
CA LEU A 2 32.84 -17.40 -10.33
C LEU A 2 31.56 -16.99 -11.09
N GLU A 3 30.40 -16.87 -10.47
CA GLU A 3 29.93 -15.64 -9.82
C GLU A 3 28.94 -16.03 -8.70
N ASN A 4 29.32 -15.85 -7.43
CA ASN A 4 29.06 -14.65 -6.63
C ASN A 4 27.58 -14.35 -6.39
N ASN A 5 27.11 -14.98 -5.31
CA ASN A 5 26.04 -14.55 -4.41
C ASN A 5 26.06 -13.03 -4.19
N LEU A 6 25.09 -12.32 -4.77
CA LEU A 6 24.76 -10.93 -4.41
C LEU A 6 23.39 -10.93 -3.75
N LEU A 7 23.43 -11.13 -2.43
CA LEU A 7 22.44 -10.59 -1.51
C LEU A 7 22.57 -9.07 -1.55
N GLU A 8 21.70 -8.37 -2.28
CA GLU A 8 21.50 -6.94 -2.09
C GLU A 8 20.22 -6.73 -1.28
N PHE A 9 20.36 -6.72 0.05
CA PHE A 9 19.34 -6.26 0.97
C PHE A 9 19.39 -4.73 1.10
N SER A 10 18.18 -4.16 1.13
CA SER A 10 17.75 -2.84 1.63
C SER A 10 18.43 -1.59 1.04
N ASN A 11 17.77 -0.99 0.05
CA ASN A 11 17.82 0.47 -0.14
C ASN A 11 16.61 1.10 0.56
N ASP A 12 16.60 1.04 1.89
CA ASP A 12 15.80 1.99 2.66
C ASP A 12 16.61 3.28 2.83
N GLU A 13 15.96 4.38 2.42
CA GLU A 13 16.29 5.79 2.64
C GLU A 13 17.34 6.46 1.72
N ILE A 14 16.84 7.05 0.62
CA ILE A 14 17.39 8.31 0.11
C ILE A 14 16.26 9.34 -0.04
N ASP A 15 16.31 10.31 0.85
CA ASP A 15 15.41 11.44 1.02
C ASP A 15 15.54 12.45 -0.15
N THR A 16 14.67 12.33 -1.15
CA THR A 16 14.39 13.35 -2.18
C THR A 16 12.88 13.60 -2.19
N PRO A 17 12.37 14.80 -2.55
CA PRO A 17 10.99 15.24 -2.24
C PRO A 17 9.94 14.13 -2.47
N TYR A 18 9.59 13.45 -1.38
CA TYR A 18 9.17 12.04 -1.40
C TYR A 18 7.83 11.79 -2.07
N TYR A 19 7.10 12.85 -2.45
CA TYR A 19 5.79 12.77 -3.10
C TYR A 19 5.86 12.79 -4.63
N ILE A 20 6.89 13.40 -5.23
CA ILE A 20 6.98 13.54 -6.69
C ILE A 20 7.39 12.20 -7.29
N GLY A 21 6.48 11.62 -8.07
CA GLY A 21 6.71 10.34 -8.74
C GLY A 21 6.66 9.11 -7.84
N HIS A 22 6.35 9.25 -6.53
CA HIS A 22 6.22 8.12 -5.58
C HIS A 22 5.29 7.04 -6.10
N ARG A 23 4.05 7.43 -6.41
CA ARG A 23 3.03 6.55 -7.00
C ARG A 23 3.54 5.82 -8.24
N LYS A 24 4.29 6.50 -9.10
CA LYS A 24 4.82 5.91 -10.33
C LYS A 24 5.87 4.83 -9.99
N ARG A 25 6.86 5.16 -9.15
CA ARG A 25 7.93 4.24 -8.73
C ARG A 25 7.38 3.02 -8.01
N VAL A 26 6.45 3.19 -7.07
CA VAL A 26 5.84 2.08 -6.33
C VAL A 26 5.08 1.15 -7.28
N LYS A 27 4.29 1.69 -8.22
CA LYS A 27 3.58 0.87 -9.21
C LYS A 27 4.53 0.16 -10.18
N GLU A 28 5.58 0.82 -10.66
CA GLU A 28 6.60 0.22 -11.53
C GLU A 28 7.28 -0.95 -10.82
N ARG A 29 7.70 -0.75 -9.56
CA ARG A 29 8.28 -1.82 -8.75
C ARG A 29 7.28 -2.94 -8.47
N PHE A 30 6.00 -2.64 -8.25
CA PHE A 30 4.96 -3.66 -8.00
C PHE A 30 4.82 -4.60 -9.20
N VAL A 31 4.82 -4.04 -10.41
CA VAL A 31 4.79 -4.82 -11.65
C VAL A 31 6.08 -5.62 -11.86
N ALA A 32 7.23 -5.05 -11.52
CA ALA A 32 8.53 -5.69 -11.75
C ALA A 32 8.87 -6.78 -10.72
N ALA A 33 8.54 -6.58 -9.46
CA ALA A 33 8.93 -7.45 -8.36
C ALA A 33 7.81 -8.40 -7.90
N GLY A 34 6.54 -8.08 -8.15
CA GLY A 34 5.41 -8.84 -7.58
C GLY A 34 5.02 -8.36 -6.19
N ALA A 35 3.83 -8.78 -5.75
CA ALA A 35 3.20 -8.32 -4.51
C ALA A 35 3.86 -8.92 -3.25
N GLU A 36 4.40 -10.13 -3.36
CA GLU A 36 5.05 -10.87 -2.28
C GLU A 36 6.35 -10.23 -1.78
N HIS A 37 6.90 -9.27 -2.54
CA HIS A 37 8.10 -8.50 -2.19
C HIS A 37 7.78 -7.14 -1.58
N PHE A 38 6.51 -6.85 -1.26
CA PHE A 38 6.07 -5.58 -0.70
C PHE A 38 5.73 -5.73 0.78
N SER A 39 6.07 -4.71 1.56
CA SER A 39 5.57 -4.58 2.93
C SER A 39 4.06 -4.28 2.96
N ASP A 40 3.38 -4.57 4.07
CA ASP A 40 1.95 -4.25 4.27
C ASP A 40 1.65 -2.77 3.98
N TYR A 41 2.56 -1.89 4.37
CA TYR A 41 2.47 -0.47 4.10
C TYR A 41 2.47 -0.16 2.59
N GLU A 42 3.37 -0.76 1.82
CA GLU A 42 3.44 -0.54 0.37
C GLU A 42 2.27 -1.20 -0.36
N LEU A 43 1.79 -2.36 0.10
CA LEU A 43 0.57 -2.99 -0.40
C LEU A 43 -0.65 -2.09 -0.20
N LEU A 44 -0.78 -1.50 0.99
CA LEU A 44 -1.86 -0.57 1.30
C LEU A 44 -1.76 0.70 0.45
N GLU A 45 -0.56 1.23 0.21
CA GLU A 45 -0.38 2.36 -0.72
C GLU A 45 -0.90 2.04 -2.13
N VAL A 46 -0.62 0.85 -2.65
CA VAL A 46 -1.12 0.41 -3.97
C VAL A 46 -2.65 0.39 -4.01
N MET A 47 -3.30 -0.13 -2.97
CA MET A 47 -4.76 -0.10 -2.85
C MET A 47 -5.29 1.34 -2.79
N LEU A 48 -4.68 2.19 -1.97
CA LEU A 48 -5.06 3.59 -1.80
C LEU A 48 -4.83 4.42 -3.07
N PHE A 49 -3.84 4.10 -3.90
CA PHE A 49 -3.65 4.75 -5.18
C PHE A 49 -4.88 4.60 -6.08
N SER A 50 -5.50 3.42 -6.10
CA SER A 50 -6.69 3.17 -6.92
C SER A 50 -7.94 3.88 -6.34
N ALA A 51 -8.07 3.90 -5.01
CA ALA A 51 -9.22 4.50 -4.33
C ALA A 51 -9.17 6.04 -4.26
N ILE A 52 -7.97 6.61 -4.16
CA ILE A 52 -7.73 8.03 -3.89
C ILE A 52 -6.80 8.63 -4.97
N PRO A 53 -7.36 9.18 -6.05
CA PRO A 53 -6.57 9.74 -7.14
C PRO A 53 -5.95 11.09 -6.77
N ARG A 54 -4.74 11.36 -7.31
CA ARG A 54 -4.06 12.67 -7.26
C ARG A 54 -3.81 13.23 -5.84
N LYS A 55 -3.76 12.36 -4.82
CA LYS A 55 -3.33 12.72 -3.46
C LYS A 55 -2.10 11.91 -3.05
N ASP A 56 -1.32 12.48 -2.14
CA ASP A 56 -0.33 11.74 -1.38
C ASP A 56 -1.06 10.85 -0.35
N VAL A 57 -0.85 9.54 -0.45
CA VAL A 57 -1.51 8.53 0.39
C VAL A 57 -0.55 7.94 1.42
N LYS A 58 0.75 8.25 1.34
CA LYS A 58 1.78 7.78 2.28
C LYS A 58 1.41 8.07 3.74
N PRO A 59 1.05 9.32 4.10
CA PRO A 59 0.65 9.62 5.48
C PRO A 59 -0.61 8.87 5.93
N LEU A 60 -1.56 8.63 5.02
CA LEU A 60 -2.78 7.89 5.33
C LEU A 60 -2.49 6.41 5.56
N ALA A 61 -1.70 5.78 4.68
CA ALA A 61 -1.29 4.38 4.81
C ALA A 61 -0.60 4.13 6.16
N LYS A 62 0.38 4.99 6.50
CA LYS A 62 1.07 4.91 7.79
C LYS A 62 0.09 5.02 8.97
N LYS A 63 -0.75 6.05 8.97
CA LYS A 63 -1.73 6.26 10.05
C LYS A 63 -2.69 5.08 10.23
N LEU A 64 -3.12 4.47 9.13
CA LEU A 64 -4.00 3.30 9.20
C LEU A 64 -3.28 2.11 9.83
N LEU A 65 -2.05 1.82 9.40
CA LEU A 65 -1.26 0.70 9.93
C LEU A 65 -0.70 0.94 11.33
N ASP A 66 -0.64 2.19 11.80
CA ASP A 66 -0.35 2.51 13.20
C ASP A 66 -1.48 2.03 14.15
N HIS A 67 -2.69 1.76 13.63
CA HIS A 67 -3.88 1.41 14.43
C HIS A 67 -4.49 0.05 14.10
N PHE A 68 -4.21 -0.48 12.92
CA PHE A 68 -4.82 -1.71 12.40
C PHE A 68 -3.76 -2.55 11.69
N ASP A 69 -3.76 -3.85 11.94
CA ASP A 69 -3.12 -4.78 11.01
C ASP A 69 -3.85 -4.76 9.67
N ILE A 70 -3.15 -5.06 8.57
CA ILE A 70 -3.73 -4.94 7.22
C ILE A 70 -4.96 -5.82 7.04
N THR A 71 -4.98 -7.00 7.66
CA THR A 71 -6.11 -7.93 7.65
C THR A 71 -7.31 -7.37 8.40
N ASP A 72 -7.10 -6.73 9.55
CA ASP A 72 -8.16 -6.12 10.34
C ASP A 72 -8.73 -4.89 9.64
N LEU A 73 -7.87 -4.09 9.01
CA LEU A 73 -8.25 -2.93 8.22
C LEU A 73 -9.16 -3.32 7.04
N ILE A 74 -8.80 -4.37 6.31
CA ILE A 74 -9.60 -4.88 5.19
C ILE A 74 -10.95 -5.40 5.69
N ASN A 75 -11.07 -5.85 6.94
CA ASN A 75 -12.31 -6.38 7.51
C ASN A 75 -13.20 -5.35 8.21
N LEU A 76 -12.84 -4.07 8.20
CA LEU A 76 -13.70 -3.02 8.76
C LEU A 76 -15.04 -2.94 8.03
N ASP A 77 -16.11 -2.74 8.81
CA ASP A 77 -17.42 -2.38 8.28
C ASP A 77 -17.39 -0.99 7.59
N LYS A 78 -18.43 -0.70 6.80
CA LYS A 78 -18.50 0.52 5.99
C LYS A 78 -18.46 1.76 6.86
N GLU A 79 -19.30 1.80 7.89
CA GLU A 79 -19.48 2.95 8.77
C GLU A 79 -18.17 3.31 9.48
N ARG A 80 -17.48 2.30 10.02
CA ARG A 80 -16.21 2.45 10.73
C ARG A 80 -15.10 2.89 9.79
N LEU A 81 -14.98 2.28 8.61
CA LEU A 81 -13.95 2.70 7.64
C LEU A 81 -14.16 4.15 7.21
N LEU A 82 -15.40 4.54 6.89
CA LEU A 82 -15.73 5.90 6.43
C LEU A 82 -15.63 6.96 7.53
N SER A 83 -15.66 6.57 8.81
CA SER A 83 -15.41 7.48 9.92
C SER A 83 -13.94 7.95 10.00
N ILE A 84 -13.01 7.23 9.36
CA ILE A 84 -11.59 7.55 9.38
C ILE A 84 -11.28 8.65 8.36
N LYS A 85 -10.80 9.80 8.83
CA LYS A 85 -10.43 10.93 7.97
C LYS A 85 -9.44 10.49 6.88
N GLY A 86 -9.84 10.67 5.62
CA GLY A 86 -9.01 10.40 4.44
C GLY A 86 -9.42 9.14 3.67
N THR A 87 -10.25 8.27 4.25
CA THR A 87 -10.84 7.14 3.54
C THR A 87 -12.05 7.57 2.69
N ASN A 88 -12.53 6.68 1.84
CA ASN A 88 -13.69 6.93 0.98
C ASN A 88 -14.38 5.62 0.58
N GLU A 89 -15.52 5.73 -0.11
CA GLU A 89 -16.29 4.56 -0.54
C GLU A 89 -15.54 3.65 -1.53
N ASN A 90 -14.66 4.21 -2.38
CA ASN A 90 -13.86 3.40 -3.29
C ASN A 90 -12.91 2.46 -2.53
N LEU A 91 -12.33 2.93 -1.42
CA LEU A 91 -11.48 2.10 -0.58
C LEU A 91 -12.30 0.97 0.07
N TYR A 92 -13.51 1.29 0.55
CA TYR A 92 -14.44 0.28 1.07
C TYR A 92 -14.76 -0.79 0.01
N ILE A 93 -15.10 -0.36 -1.21
CA ILE A 93 -15.43 -1.27 -2.33
C ILE A 93 -14.24 -2.18 -2.63
N ASN A 94 -13.02 -1.63 -2.70
CA ASN A 94 -11.81 -2.45 -2.90
C ASN A 94 -11.65 -3.52 -1.82
N PHE A 95 -11.79 -3.15 -0.54
CA PHE A 95 -11.70 -4.11 0.55
C PHE A 95 -12.81 -5.16 0.50
N ALA A 96 -14.05 -4.75 0.19
CA ALA A 96 -15.17 -5.67 0.02
C ALA A 96 -14.93 -6.69 -1.10
N LEU A 97 -14.40 -6.25 -2.24
CA LEU A 97 -14.04 -7.14 -3.35
C LEU A 97 -12.94 -8.12 -2.95
N ILE A 98 -11.90 -7.66 -2.24
CA ILE A 98 -10.82 -8.53 -1.77
C ILE A 98 -11.37 -9.62 -0.84
N ARG A 99 -12.22 -9.26 0.12
CA ARG A 99 -12.85 -10.23 1.03
C ARG A 99 -13.66 -11.26 0.27
N GLU A 100 -14.48 -10.83 -0.68
CA GLU A 100 -15.32 -11.72 -1.49
C GLU A 100 -14.50 -12.71 -2.33
N LEU A 101 -13.34 -12.29 -2.84
CA LEU A 101 -12.50 -13.12 -3.71
C LEU A 101 -11.58 -14.09 -2.97
N ILE A 102 -11.28 -13.84 -1.69
CA ILE A 102 -10.38 -14.66 -0.87
C ILE A 102 -11.17 -15.67 -0.01
N ASN A 103 -12.47 -15.44 0.19
CA ASN A 103 -13.37 -16.35 0.92
C ASN A 103 -13.72 -17.62 0.13
#